data_AF-A0A946VGU5-F1
#
_entry.id   AF-A0A946VGU5-F1
#
_cell.length_a   1.000
_cell.length_b   1.000
_cell.length_c   1.000
_cell.angle_alpha   90.00
_cell.angle_beta   90.00
_cell.angle_gamma   90.00
#
_symmetry.space_group_name_H-M   'P 1'
#
loop_
_entity.id
_entity.type
_entity.pdbx_description
1 polymer ?
#
loop_
_entity_poly.entity_id
_entity_poly.type
_entity_poly.pdbx_seq_one_letter_code
_entity_poly.pdbx_strand_id
1 'polypeptide(L)'
;TVALQEKLPVFFIILNDSEYGMVKQGQNLGGGEHIGYELPKIDFVQYAESMGISTRLINSIEDLKNLNVKELMTNGPVIFDVRIDKEEVPPINSRLKALGTLK
;
A
#
# COMPACT_ATOMS: atom_id res chain seq x y z
N THR A 1 1.75 5.34 16.31
CA THR A 1 2.65 5.82 17.40
C THR A 1 3.13 4.70 18.32
N VAL A 2 2.33 3.67 18.66
CA VAL A 2 2.78 2.55 19.54
C VAL A 2 4.08 1.90 19.04
N ALA A 3 4.17 1.56 17.76
CA ALA A 3 5.40 0.98 17.19
C ALA A 3 6.63 1.88 17.37
N LEU A 4 6.46 3.21 17.34
CA LEU A 4 7.53 4.17 17.59
C LEU A 4 7.92 4.19 19.07
N GLN A 5 6.94 4.26 19.97
CA GLN A 5 7.16 4.27 21.43
C GLN A 5 7.91 3.02 21.89
N GLU A 6 7.49 1.86 21.41
CA GLU A 6 8.07 0.56 21.73
C GLU A 6 9.31 0.23 20.87
N LYS A 7 9.74 1.17 20.01
CA LYS A 7 10.90 1.03 19.11
C LYS A 7 10.87 -0.25 18.27
N LEU A 8 9.69 -0.67 17.84
CA LEU A 8 9.52 -1.90 17.07
C LEU A 8 10.06 -1.71 15.65
N PRO A 9 10.96 -2.60 15.18
CA PRO A 9 11.51 -2.55 13.82
C PRO A 9 10.50 -3.12 12.82
N VAL A 10 9.40 -2.39 12.59
CA VAL A 10 8.29 -2.81 11.73
C VAL A 10 8.24 -1.94 10.49
N PHE A 11 8.12 -2.59 9.33
CA PHE A 11 7.86 -1.92 8.07
C PHE A 11 6.37 -1.90 7.77
N PHE A 12 5.84 -0.70 7.59
CA PHE A 12 4.49 -0.46 7.11
C PHE A 12 4.58 -0.10 5.63
N ILE A 13 4.04 -0.95 4.77
CA ILE A 13 4.00 -0.71 3.32
C ILE A 13 2.57 -0.36 2.96
N ILE A 14 2.37 0.87 2.49
CA ILE A 14 1.09 1.37 2.02
C ILE A 14 1.13 1.32 0.50
N LEU A 15 0.38 0.38 -0.09
CA LEU A 15 0.14 0.36 -1.53
C LEU A 15 -0.97 1.37 -1.82
N ASN A 16 -0.61 2.51 -2.37
CA ASN A 16 -1.44 3.70 -2.44
C ASN A 16 -1.84 4.01 -3.88
N ASP A 17 -3.01 3.52 -4.28
CA ASP A 17 -3.75 3.86 -5.49
C ASP A 17 -4.79 4.98 -5.25
N SER A 18 -4.98 5.40 -3.99
CA SER A 18 -6.07 6.29 -3.55
C SER A 18 -7.47 5.75 -3.88
N GLU A 19 -7.66 4.44 -3.81
CA GLU A 19 -8.96 3.78 -4.03
C GLU A 19 -9.19 2.62 -3.03
N TYR A 20 -10.45 2.29 -2.77
CA TYR A 20 -10.82 1.01 -2.17
C TYR A 20 -10.73 -0.08 -3.22
N GLY A 21 -9.51 -0.55 -3.52
CA GLY A 21 -9.24 -1.47 -4.63
C GLY A 21 -10.13 -2.73 -4.65
N MET A 22 -10.41 -3.34 -3.49
CA MET A 22 -11.30 -4.50 -3.41
C MET A 22 -12.77 -4.17 -3.71
N VAL A 23 -13.22 -2.95 -3.40
CA VAL A 23 -14.58 -2.48 -3.70
C VAL A 23 -14.70 -2.21 -5.20
N LYS A 24 -13.77 -1.45 -5.80
CA LYS A 24 -13.68 -1.23 -7.25
C LYS A 24 -13.67 -2.57 -7.99
N GLN A 25 -12.83 -3.50 -7.53
CA GLN A 25 -12.73 -4.84 -8.11
C GLN A 25 -14.06 -5.62 -8.02
N GLY A 26 -14.72 -5.62 -6.86
CA GLY A 26 -16.00 -6.29 -6.67
C GLY A 26 -17.10 -5.72 -7.56
N GLN A 27 -17.18 -4.38 -7.68
CA GLN A 27 -18.12 -3.71 -8.58
C GLN A 27 -17.85 -4.05 -10.04
N ASN A 28 -16.59 -4.01 -10.47
CA ASN A 28 -16.20 -4.36 -11.84
C ASN A 28 -16.55 -5.80 -12.21
N LEU A 29 -16.28 -6.76 -11.31
CA LEU A 29 -16.59 -8.18 -11.54
C LEU A 29 -18.10 -8.46 -11.48
N GLY A 30 -18.82 -7.75 -10.61
CA GLY A 30 -20.25 -7.93 -10.40
C GLY A 30 -21.14 -7.18 -11.38
N GLY A 31 -20.56 -6.35 -12.28
CA GLY A 31 -21.32 -5.45 -13.15
C GLY A 31 -22.09 -4.37 -12.38
N GLY A 32 -21.62 -4.01 -11.19
CA GLY A 32 -22.23 -3.00 -10.32
C GLY A 32 -21.87 -1.57 -10.75
N GLU A 33 -22.51 -0.58 -10.11
CA GLU A 33 -22.20 0.83 -10.31
C GLU A 33 -20.79 1.18 -9.81
N HIS A 34 -20.08 2.02 -10.56
CA HIS A 34 -18.72 2.48 -10.23
C HIS A 34 -18.75 3.66 -9.25
N ILE A 35 -19.09 3.41 -7.98
CA ILE A 35 -19.29 4.47 -6.98
C ILE A 35 -18.68 4.12 -5.62
N GLY A 36 -18.26 5.16 -4.89
CA GLY A 36 -17.87 5.04 -3.47
C GLY A 36 -16.54 4.33 -3.21
N TYR A 37 -15.72 4.08 -4.22
CA TYR A 37 -14.38 3.52 -4.05
C TYR A 37 -13.25 4.55 -4.13
N GLU A 38 -13.47 5.74 -4.68
CA GLU A 38 -12.42 6.76 -4.78
C GLU A 38 -12.14 7.38 -3.40
N LEU A 39 -10.85 7.54 -3.09
CA LEU A 39 -10.37 8.17 -1.87
C LEU A 39 -9.65 9.48 -2.19
N PRO A 40 -9.69 10.47 -1.28
CA PRO A 40 -8.83 11.63 -1.40
C PRO A 40 -7.36 11.20 -1.36
N LYS A 41 -6.51 11.87 -2.15
CA LYS A 41 -5.09 11.60 -2.15
C LYS A 41 -4.47 12.05 -0.82
N ILE A 42 -3.92 11.09 -0.08
CA ILE A 42 -3.22 11.34 1.18
C ILE A 42 -1.70 11.24 0.94
N ASP A 43 -0.96 12.18 1.54
CA ASP A 43 0.49 12.13 1.67
C ASP A 43 0.85 11.45 3.00
N PHE A 44 1.06 10.13 2.95
CA PHE A 44 1.41 9.37 4.15
C PHE A 44 2.84 9.63 4.61
N VAL A 45 3.71 10.16 3.73
CA VAL A 45 5.07 10.56 4.09
C VAL A 45 5.02 11.75 5.03
N GLN A 46 4.37 12.84 4.64
CA GLN A 46 4.23 14.01 5.51
C GLN A 46 3.52 13.67 6.82
N TYR A 47 2.47 12.85 6.76
CA TYR A 47 1.76 12.41 7.97
C TYR A 47 2.68 11.65 8.94
N ALA A 48 3.48 10.71 8.44
CA ALA A 48 4.40 9.92 9.25
C ALA A 48 5.59 10.73 9.77
N GLU A 49 6.15 11.62 8.96
CA GLU A 49 7.23 12.54 9.35
C GLU A 49 6.79 13.48 10.47
N SER A 50 5.54 13.94 10.45
CA SER A 50 4.97 14.76 11.55
C SER A 50 4.98 14.05 12.91
N MET A 51 5.00 12.71 12.91
CA MET A 51 5.12 11.88 14.11
C MET A 51 6.58 11.52 14.46
N GLY A 52 7.56 11.98 13.68
CA GLY A 52 8.97 11.61 13.82
C GLY A 52 9.29 10.18 13.35
N ILE A 53 8.45 9.60 12.49
CA ILE A 53 8.67 8.25 11.94
C ILE A 53 9.44 8.36 10.63
N SER A 54 10.42 7.48 10.43
CA SER A 54 11.17 7.38 9.18
C SER A 54 10.27 6.94 8.03
N THR A 55 10.42 7.57 6.87
CA THR A 55 9.55 7.39 5.71
C THR A 55 10.35 7.19 4.43
N ARG A 56 9.75 6.50 3.45
CA ARG A 56 10.23 6.48 2.06
C ARG A 56 9.05 6.53 1.11
N LEU A 57 9.07 7.49 0.19
CA LEU A 57 8.17 7.53 -0.95
C LEU A 57 8.75 6.65 -2.06
N ILE A 58 7.95 5.75 -2.60
CA ILE A 58 8.32 4.88 -3.73
C ILE A 58 7.35 5.21 -4.88
N ASN A 59 7.86 5.84 -5.93
CA ASN A 59 7.08 6.16 -7.13
C ASN A 59 7.49 5.33 -8.35
N SER A 60 8.59 4.60 -8.25
CA SER A 60 9.16 3.82 -9.34
C SER A 60 9.78 2.52 -8.84
N ILE A 61 10.01 1.59 -9.77
CA ILE A 61 10.73 0.36 -9.47
C ILE A 61 12.20 0.64 -9.14
N GLU A 62 12.78 1.70 -9.70
CA GLU A 62 14.14 2.17 -9.37
C GLU A 62 14.24 2.61 -7.92
N ASP A 63 13.26 3.35 -7.39
CA ASP A 63 13.22 3.73 -5.97
C ASP A 63 13.27 2.49 -5.08
N LEU A 64 12.47 1.46 -5.44
CA LEU A 64 12.43 0.19 -4.71
C LEU A 64 13.77 -0.55 -4.77
N LYS A 65 14.43 -0.59 -5.94
CA LYS A 65 15.75 -1.24 -6.11
C LYS A 65 16.86 -0.51 -5.36
N ASN A 66 16.75 0.81 -5.23
CA ASN A 66 17.73 1.65 -4.54
C ASN A 66 17.52 1.68 -3.02
N LEU A 67 16.49 1.01 -2.48
CA LEU A 67 16.28 0.94 -1.04
C LEU A 67 17.38 0.13 -0.35
N ASN A 68 18.15 0.80 0.50
CA ASN A 68 18.99 0.12 1.47
C ASN A 68 18.17 -0.26 2.71
N VAL A 69 17.55 -1.45 2.65
CA VAL A 69 16.71 -1.96 3.75
C VAL A 69 17.48 -2.06 5.08
N LYS A 70 18.78 -2.35 5.04
CA LYS A 70 19.60 -2.48 6.25
C LYS A 70 19.77 -1.14 6.99
N GLU A 71 19.84 -0.03 6.25
CA GLU A 71 19.90 1.31 6.85
C GLU A 71 18.57 1.70 7.51
N LEU A 72 17.46 1.18 6.99
CA LEU A 72 16.11 1.47 7.48
C LEU A 72 15.75 0.67 8.75
N MET A 73 16.48 -0.39 9.07
CA MET A 73 16.27 -1.23 10.26
C MET A 73 16.81 -0.62 11.56
N THR A 74 17.33 0.61 11.53
CA THR A 74 18.30 1.06 12.53
C THR A 74 17.70 1.53 13.86
N ASN A 75 16.43 1.97 13.95
CA ASN A 75 15.73 2.19 15.24
C ASN A 75 14.25 2.60 15.06
N GLY A 76 13.33 1.63 15.11
CA GLY A 76 11.88 1.90 15.11
C GLY A 76 11.18 1.67 13.77
N PRO A 77 9.90 2.05 13.65
CA PRO A 77 9.10 1.73 12.49
C PRO A 77 9.50 2.58 11.29
N VAL A 78 9.28 2.02 10.09
CA VAL A 78 9.46 2.73 8.82
C VAL A 78 8.18 2.62 8.00
N ILE A 79 7.75 3.74 7.43
CA ILE A 79 6.61 3.79 6.51
C ILE A 79 7.11 3.91 5.08
N PHE A 80 6.66 3.00 4.22
CA PHE A 80 6.84 3.06 2.77
C PHE A 80 5.50 3.43 2.15
N ASP A 81 5.42 4.61 1.55
CA ASP A 81 4.27 5.03 0.75
C ASP A 81 4.58 4.69 -0.71
N VAL A 82 3.97 3.62 -1.21
CA VAL A 82 4.24 3.07 -2.54
C VAL A 82 3.10 3.49 -3.46
N ARG A 83 3.39 4.36 -4.42
CA ARG A 83 2.40 4.80 -5.41
C ARG A 83 2.28 3.71 -6.47
N ILE A 84 1.08 3.16 -6.58
CA ILE A 84 0.75 2.09 -7.52
C ILE A 84 -0.23 2.59 -8.56
N ASP A 85 -0.21 1.96 -9.74
CA ASP A 85 -1.20 2.23 -10.77
C ASP A 85 -2.55 1.65 -10.35
N LYS A 86 -3.57 2.51 -10.33
CA LYS A 86 -4.94 2.16 -9.95
C LYS A 86 -5.70 1.41 -11.04
N GLU A 87 -5.20 1.42 -12.27
CA GLU A 87 -5.78 0.69 -13.40
C GLU A 87 -5.16 -0.70 -13.58
N GLU A 88 -4.10 -1.02 -12.84
CA GLU A 88 -3.49 -2.35 -12.87
C GLU A 88 -4.47 -3.39 -12.33
N VAL A 89 -4.69 -4.44 -13.13
CA VAL A 89 -5.65 -5.50 -12.77
C VAL A 89 -4.99 -6.43 -11.75
N PRO A 90 -5.54 -6.57 -10.53
CA PRO A 90 -4.97 -7.48 -9.55
C PRO A 90 -5.03 -8.94 -10.06
N PRO A 91 -4.24 -9.87 -9.51
CA PRO A 91 -4.22 -11.28 -9.93
C PRO A 91 -5.47 -12.05 -9.44
N ILE A 92 -6.65 -11.58 -9.82
CA ILE A 92 -7.97 -12.08 -9.41
C ILE A 92 -8.15 -13.54 -9.80
N ASN A 93 -7.72 -13.92 -11.01
CA ASN A 93 -7.85 -15.27 -11.51
C ASN A 93 -7.10 -16.28 -10.62
N SER A 94 -5.93 -15.88 -10.11
CA SER A 94 -5.16 -16.69 -9.16
C SER A 94 -5.91 -16.82 -7.82
N ARG A 95 -6.53 -15.74 -7.34
CA ARG A 95 -7.35 -15.75 -6.11
C ARG A 95 -8.61 -16.62 -6.25
N LEU A 96 -9.36 -16.49 -7.34
CA LEU A 96 -10.58 -17.25 -7.59
C LEU A 96 -10.30 -18.75 -7.79
N LYS A 97 -9.16 -19.10 -8.43
CA LYS A 97 -8.68 -20.49 -8.51
C LYS A 97 -8.34 -21.04 -7.12
N ALA A 98 -7.63 -20.27 -6.29
CA ALA A 98 -7.29 -20.67 -4.93
C ALA A 98 -8.54 -20.87 -4.04
N LEU A 99 -9.61 -20.10 -4.30
CA LEU A 99 -10.90 -20.21 -3.60
C LEU A 99 -11.85 -21.24 -4.23
N GLY A 100 -11.42 -22.00 -5.24
CA GLY A 100 -12.20 -23.07 -5.87
C GLY A 100 -13.45 -22.60 -6.64
N THR A 101 -13.56 -21.29 -6.91
CA THR A 101 -14.74 -20.68 -7.52
C THR A 101 -14.65 -20.62 -9.04
N LEU A 102 -13.47 -20.84 -9.61
CA LEU A 102 -13.23 -21.07 -11.03
C LEU A 102 -12.73 -22.52 -11.22
N LYS A 103 -13.42 -23.29 -12.07
CA LYS A 103 -12.94 -24.59 -12.58
C LYS A 103 -11.90 -24.39 -13.67
#